data_AF-A0A930MHD2-F1
#
_entry.id   AF-A0A930MHD2-F1
#
_cell.length_a   1.000
_cell.length_b   1.000
_cell.length_c   1.000
_cell.angle_alpha   90.00
_cell.angle_beta   90.00
_cell.angle_gamma   90.00
#
_symmetry.space_group_name_H-M   'P 1'
#
loop_
_entity.id
_entity.type
_entity.pdbx_description
1 polymer ?
#
loop_
_entity_poly.entity_id
_entity_poly.type
_entity_poly.pdbx_seq_one_letter_code
_entity_poly.pdbx_strand_id
1 'polypeptide(L)'
;MHRARVKAVSGNRVLADGVWLICIGNRTVYPGEWIWTDGRCVYGHESEGGSSYVPTNVLSGIPLLQVEWTDHKERMLYSYYAKGKLHELGFGKDAEWMVNHGDRFAFLKEEILDAEMDEQGNVYTLGYANVLVDSIVGMEHHNGISHVRCNGEIIATYDLEKAFGTPPVDDPYDHYTCQPLEGRVDQQGRFKLLIWHQVSRKLWDGTWISSERHVVFDGTNIEPWSEESKTSWEDPVTGETQRSHTKWIAPDYSVRFPIYDGMYMLLPSDGNFMGGSGKCSTPIYNAQNELIMKIDTHAGGRVNVCPLGKEKYLVSMVPSSILGNETSELYLWEDGQLTLLMKGCLNRRLRRMSNLNKWKKAGGL
;
A
#
# COMPACT_ATOMS: atom_id res chain seq x y z
N MET A 1 36.25 -0.63 9.69
CA MET A 1 35.20 -1.34 10.46
C MET A 1 34.81 -2.59 9.69
N HIS A 2 34.61 -3.68 10.40
CA HIS A 2 34.20 -4.97 9.86
C HIS A 2 33.23 -5.65 10.83
N ARG A 3 32.60 -6.73 10.37
CA ARG A 3 31.66 -7.51 11.18
C ARG A 3 32.39 -8.60 11.93
N ALA A 4 32.09 -8.70 13.22
CA ALA A 4 32.58 -9.75 14.08
C ALA A 4 31.41 -10.45 14.77
N ARG A 5 31.52 -11.77 14.98
CA ARG A 5 30.47 -12.55 15.64
C ARG A 5 30.75 -12.61 17.14
N VAL A 6 29.74 -12.28 17.93
CA VAL A 6 29.85 -12.32 19.39
C VAL A 6 29.91 -13.75 19.88
N LYS A 7 30.98 -14.09 20.58
CA LYS A 7 31.20 -15.39 21.22
C LYS A 7 30.75 -15.41 22.67
N ALA A 8 30.93 -14.31 23.38
CA ALA A 8 30.56 -14.16 24.78
C ALA A 8 30.36 -12.68 25.14
N VAL A 9 29.62 -12.42 26.20
CA VAL A 9 29.35 -11.07 26.73
C VAL A 9 29.59 -11.08 28.22
N SER A 10 30.24 -10.04 28.74
CA SER A 10 30.53 -9.87 30.17
C SER A 10 30.46 -8.39 30.54
N GLY A 11 29.37 -7.98 31.19
CA GLY A 11 29.10 -6.56 31.48
C GLY A 11 29.02 -5.74 30.20
N ASN A 12 29.82 -4.67 30.11
CA ASN A 12 29.93 -3.82 28.93
C ASN A 12 30.99 -4.28 27.91
N ARG A 13 31.46 -5.54 28.01
CA ARG A 13 32.46 -6.11 27.10
C ARG A 13 31.90 -7.27 26.31
N VAL A 14 32.38 -7.40 25.08
CA VAL A 14 31.93 -8.38 24.11
C VAL A 14 33.15 -9.07 23.49
N LEU A 15 33.16 -10.40 23.49
CA LEU A 15 34.21 -11.19 22.85
C LEU A 15 33.84 -11.38 21.38
N ALA A 16 34.61 -10.78 20.48
CA ALA A 16 34.45 -10.93 19.04
C ALA A 16 35.83 -10.94 18.37
N ASP A 17 36.00 -11.75 17.32
CA ASP A 17 37.29 -11.99 16.64
C ASP A 17 38.46 -12.36 17.58
N GLY A 18 38.14 -13.06 18.68
CA GLY A 18 39.13 -13.48 19.68
C GLY A 18 39.57 -12.38 20.65
N VAL A 19 39.00 -11.18 20.58
CA VAL A 19 39.36 -10.04 21.44
C VAL A 19 38.14 -9.54 22.22
N TRP A 20 38.36 -9.16 23.48
CA TRP A 20 37.35 -8.48 24.29
C TRP A 20 37.29 -6.99 23.94
N LEU A 21 36.17 -6.57 23.38
CA LEU A 21 35.90 -5.22 22.92
C LEU A 21 34.94 -4.53 23.89
N ILE A 22 35.11 -3.22 24.09
CA ILE A 22 34.21 -2.41 24.92
C ILE A 22 33.02 -1.98 24.07
N CYS A 23 31.80 -2.21 24.57
CA CYS A 23 30.58 -1.63 24.01
C CYS A 23 30.47 -0.15 24.37
N ILE A 24 30.44 0.69 23.34
CA ILE A 24 30.27 2.15 23.49
C ILE A 24 28.82 2.56 23.17
N GLY A 25 28.05 1.70 22.49
CA GLY A 25 26.64 1.92 22.17
C GLY A 25 25.67 1.63 23.33
N ASN A 26 24.45 2.16 23.23
CA ASN A 26 23.43 2.16 24.29
C ASN A 26 22.56 0.89 24.32
N ARG A 27 22.90 -0.14 23.55
CA ARG A 27 22.11 -1.38 23.42
C ARG A 27 22.87 -2.56 24.00
N THR A 28 22.15 -3.41 24.75
CA THR A 28 22.64 -4.69 25.24
C THR A 28 22.98 -5.61 24.07
N VAL A 29 24.16 -6.21 24.10
CA VAL A 29 24.63 -7.18 23.09
C VAL A 29 24.52 -8.59 23.67
N TYR A 30 24.16 -9.58 22.85
CA TYR A 30 24.01 -10.99 23.26
C TYR A 30 24.97 -11.93 22.51
N PRO A 31 25.37 -13.07 23.12
CA PRO A 31 26.11 -14.11 22.43
C PRO A 31 25.42 -14.57 21.14
N GLY A 32 26.18 -14.67 20.06
CA GLY A 32 25.68 -15.07 18.74
C GLY A 32 25.25 -13.92 17.83
N GLU A 33 25.13 -12.70 18.35
CA GLU A 33 24.84 -11.50 17.56
C GLU A 33 26.03 -11.09 16.68
N TRP A 34 25.73 -10.27 15.67
CA TRP A 34 26.73 -9.62 14.84
C TRP A 34 26.89 -8.18 15.27
N ILE A 35 28.14 -7.76 15.38
CA ILE A 35 28.49 -6.39 15.77
C ILE A 35 29.38 -5.76 14.71
N TRP A 36 29.35 -4.44 14.64
CA TRP A 36 30.35 -3.65 13.91
C TRP A 36 31.47 -3.23 14.86
N THR A 37 32.70 -3.55 14.47
CA THR A 37 33.91 -3.20 15.21
C THR A 37 35.02 -2.78 14.26
N ASP A 38 35.94 -1.95 14.73
CA ASP A 38 37.22 -1.67 14.08
C ASP A 38 38.38 -2.46 14.72
N GLY A 39 38.07 -3.39 15.63
CA GLY A 39 39.02 -4.14 16.46
C GLY A 39 39.41 -3.43 17.77
N ARG A 40 38.90 -2.23 18.06
CA ARG A 40 39.17 -1.49 19.30
C ARG A 40 37.94 -1.41 20.20
N CYS A 41 36.77 -1.21 19.62
CA CYS A 41 35.50 -1.16 20.35
C CYS A 41 34.32 -1.67 19.52
N VAL A 42 33.17 -1.81 20.16
CA VAL A 42 31.91 -2.17 19.53
C VAL A 42 31.06 -0.92 19.35
N TYR A 43 30.73 -0.62 18.08
CA TYR A 43 29.88 0.51 17.70
C TYR A 43 28.38 0.18 17.75
N GLY A 44 28.03 -1.09 17.99
CA GLY A 44 26.67 -1.60 18.06
C GLY A 44 26.30 -2.47 16.86
N HIS A 45 25.00 -2.66 16.65
CA HIS A 45 24.40 -3.38 15.52
C HIS A 45 24.36 -2.50 14.25
N GLU A 46 24.54 -1.19 14.43
CA GLU A 46 24.54 -0.16 13.40
C GLU A 46 25.95 0.40 13.24
N SER A 47 26.42 0.56 12.00
CA SER A 47 27.48 1.53 11.74
C SER A 47 26.84 2.91 11.79
N GLU A 48 27.29 3.80 12.69
CA GLU A 48 27.01 5.22 12.55
C GLU A 48 27.57 5.69 11.21
N GLY A 49 26.67 5.77 10.22
CA GLY A 49 27.03 6.03 8.83
C GLY A 49 26.01 5.48 7.82
N GLY A 50 24.70 5.70 8.05
CA GLY A 50 23.72 5.71 6.96
C GLY A 50 23.22 4.38 6.38
N SER A 51 23.23 3.26 7.11
CA SER A 51 22.66 2.01 6.57
C SER A 51 21.31 1.62 7.19
N SER A 52 20.32 1.48 6.31
CA SER A 52 18.93 1.04 6.49
C SER A 52 18.71 -0.40 6.97
N TYR A 53 19.77 -1.13 7.29
CA TYR A 53 19.75 -2.59 7.38
C TYR A 53 19.93 -3.06 8.81
N VAL A 54 18.90 -3.72 9.38
CA VAL A 54 19.01 -4.44 10.64
C VAL A 54 19.19 -5.93 10.36
N PRO A 55 20.41 -6.49 10.50
CA PRO A 55 20.67 -7.88 10.18
C PRO A 55 19.95 -8.85 11.13
N THR A 56 19.44 -9.96 10.59
CA THR A 56 18.89 -11.09 11.35
C THR A 56 19.60 -12.39 11.00
N ASN A 57 19.65 -13.36 11.90
CA ASN A 57 20.19 -14.70 11.63
C ASN A 57 19.13 -15.67 11.06
N VAL A 58 17.95 -15.16 10.70
CA VAL A 58 16.83 -15.99 10.27
C VAL A 58 16.97 -16.40 8.81
N LEU A 59 16.89 -17.73 8.60
CA LEU A 59 17.00 -18.35 7.30
C LEU A 59 15.80 -18.07 6.40
N SER A 60 14.63 -17.70 6.91
CA SER A 60 13.49 -17.34 6.06
C SER A 60 12.41 -16.60 6.85
N GLY A 61 11.76 -15.62 6.24
CA GLY A 61 10.62 -14.93 6.83
C GLY A 61 10.10 -13.84 5.92
N ILE A 62 9.11 -13.09 6.39
CA ILE A 62 8.52 -11.97 5.65
C ILE A 62 9.01 -10.68 6.31
N PRO A 63 9.77 -9.83 5.59
CA PRO A 63 10.23 -8.56 6.12
C PRO A 63 9.05 -7.62 6.32
N LEU A 64 9.05 -6.88 7.42
CA LEU A 64 7.98 -5.95 7.76
C LEU A 64 8.57 -4.60 8.16
N LEU A 65 7.97 -3.54 7.63
CA LEU A 65 8.23 -2.17 8.06
C LEU A 65 6.99 -1.66 8.79
N GLN A 66 7.21 -1.09 9.97
CA GLN A 66 6.16 -0.58 10.84
C GLN A 66 6.45 0.87 11.21
N VAL A 67 5.44 1.73 11.12
CA VAL A 67 5.47 3.05 11.74
C VAL A 67 5.04 2.96 13.21
N GLU A 68 5.85 3.52 14.10
CA GLU A 68 5.54 3.64 15.52
C GLU A 68 5.72 5.08 16.00
N TRP A 69 4.83 5.53 16.87
CA TRP A 69 4.96 6.80 17.58
C TRP A 69 5.62 6.56 18.94
N THR A 70 6.86 7.04 19.11
CA THR A 70 7.62 6.91 20.36
C THR A 70 8.33 8.23 20.66
N ASP A 71 8.37 8.65 21.93
CA ASP A 71 9.03 9.89 22.37
C ASP A 71 8.62 11.15 21.58
N HIS A 72 7.33 11.28 21.29
CA HIS A 72 6.74 12.36 20.48
C HIS A 72 7.30 12.47 19.05
N LYS A 73 7.82 11.38 18.50
CA LYS A 73 8.34 11.32 17.14
C LYS A 73 7.92 10.03 16.44
N GLU A 74 7.75 10.13 15.13
CA GLU A 74 7.60 8.97 14.27
C GLU A 74 8.93 8.21 14.16
N ARG A 75 8.89 6.89 14.34
CA ARG A 75 10.03 6.00 14.17
C ARG A 75 9.63 4.78 13.37
N MET A 76 10.60 4.24 12.64
CA MET A 76 10.40 3.11 11.75
C MET A 76 10.97 1.86 12.41
N LEU A 77 10.10 0.95 12.81
CA LEU A 77 10.46 -0.34 13.40
C LEU A 77 10.58 -1.38 12.29
N TYR A 78 11.75 -2.00 12.18
CA TYR A 78 11.95 -3.17 11.34
C TYR A 78 11.61 -4.43 12.12
N SER A 79 10.78 -5.26 11.51
CA SER A 79 10.33 -6.54 12.06
C SER A 79 10.36 -7.60 10.97
N TYR A 80 10.18 -8.86 11.36
CA TYR A 80 9.88 -9.92 10.43
C TYR A 80 8.87 -10.90 11.01
N TYR A 81 8.06 -11.49 10.13
CA TYR A 81 7.20 -12.60 10.49
C TYR A 81 7.85 -13.92 10.11
N ALA A 82 8.05 -14.81 11.08
CA ALA A 82 8.54 -16.16 10.85
C ALA A 82 8.07 -17.12 11.94
N LYS A 83 7.84 -18.38 11.55
CA LYS A 83 7.43 -19.46 12.47
C LYS A 83 6.21 -19.10 13.33
N GLY A 84 5.22 -18.43 12.71
CA GLY A 84 3.97 -18.09 13.37
C GLY A 84 4.03 -16.86 14.28
N LYS A 85 5.13 -16.12 14.33
CA LYS A 85 5.32 -14.99 15.25
C LYS A 85 5.97 -13.78 14.57
N LEU A 86 5.63 -12.60 15.08
CA LEU A 86 6.34 -11.36 14.79
C LEU A 86 7.61 -11.28 15.64
N HIS A 87 8.70 -10.81 15.06
CA HIS A 87 9.97 -10.62 15.72
C HIS A 87 10.53 -9.24 15.37
N GLU A 88 10.84 -8.46 16.40
CA GLU A 88 11.41 -7.12 16.24
C GLU A 88 12.92 -7.21 15.99
N LEU A 89 13.42 -6.34 15.11
CA LEU A 89 14.85 -6.20 14.82
C LEU A 89 15.41 -4.91 15.46
N GLY A 90 14.63 -3.84 15.38
CA GLY A 90 14.94 -2.54 15.96
C GLY A 90 14.50 -1.40 15.06
N PHE A 91 14.73 -0.17 15.53
CA PHE A 91 14.37 1.04 14.80
C PHE A 91 15.43 1.42 13.77
N GLY A 92 15.04 2.14 12.71
CA GLY A 92 15.99 2.92 11.92
C GLY A 92 15.38 4.16 11.28
N LYS A 93 16.03 4.62 10.21
CA LYS A 93 15.88 5.99 9.69
C LYS A 93 15.21 6.06 8.31
N ASP A 94 14.98 4.92 7.66
CA ASP A 94 14.36 4.90 6.32
C ASP A 94 12.85 5.00 6.47
N ALA A 95 12.27 5.93 5.72
CA ALA A 95 10.89 6.33 5.88
C ALA A 95 10.01 5.86 4.71
N GLU A 96 8.72 5.77 5.06
CA GLU A 96 7.51 5.65 4.24
C GLU A 96 7.11 4.27 3.76
N TRP A 97 7.74 3.66 2.76
CA TRP A 97 7.23 2.38 2.22
C TRP A 97 8.32 1.37 1.92
N MET A 98 7.99 0.07 2.03
CA MET A 98 8.89 -1.03 1.69
C MET A 98 8.28 -1.96 0.64
N VAL A 99 9.11 -2.37 -0.32
CA VAL A 99 8.82 -3.44 -1.28
C VAL A 99 9.96 -4.45 -1.27
N ASN A 100 9.66 -5.73 -1.49
CA ASN A 100 10.65 -6.80 -1.48
C ASN A 100 10.34 -7.92 -2.50
N HIS A 101 11.41 -8.50 -3.05
CA HIS A 101 11.36 -9.71 -3.86
C HIS A 101 12.66 -10.51 -3.73
N GLY A 102 12.56 -11.83 -3.57
CA GLY A 102 13.74 -12.71 -3.49
C GLY A 102 14.64 -12.38 -2.29
N ASP A 103 15.89 -11.98 -2.55
CA ASP A 103 16.86 -11.52 -1.55
C ASP A 103 17.00 -10.00 -1.48
N ARG A 104 16.09 -9.26 -2.13
CA ARG A 104 16.16 -7.81 -2.30
C ARG A 104 14.97 -7.08 -1.69
N PHE A 105 15.24 -5.83 -1.32
CA PHE A 105 14.25 -4.88 -0.81
C PHE A 105 14.60 -3.46 -1.26
N ALA A 106 13.61 -2.58 -1.27
CA ALA A 106 13.77 -1.14 -1.48
C ALA A 106 12.85 -0.38 -0.53
N PHE A 107 13.31 0.80 -0.12
CA PHE A 107 12.50 1.80 0.58
C PHE A 107 12.11 2.89 -0.40
N LEU A 108 10.90 3.43 -0.25
CA LEU A 108 10.31 4.40 -1.16
C LEU A 108 9.81 5.58 -0.35
N LYS A 109 10.22 6.79 -0.74
CA LYS A 109 9.90 8.06 -0.08
C LYS A 109 8.90 8.93 -0.85
N GLU A 110 8.35 8.41 -1.94
CA GLU A 110 7.40 9.13 -2.78
C GLU A 110 5.97 8.68 -2.44
N GLU A 111 5.03 9.63 -2.44
CA GLU A 111 3.59 9.36 -2.42
C GLU A 111 3.17 8.64 -3.71
N ILE A 112 3.34 7.33 -3.71
CA ILE A 112 2.98 6.44 -4.80
C ILE A 112 1.68 5.71 -4.48
N LEU A 113 0.90 5.41 -5.51
CA LEU A 113 -0.25 4.52 -5.40
C LEU A 113 0.18 3.10 -5.09
N ASP A 114 1.27 2.65 -5.70
CA ASP A 114 1.75 1.28 -5.54
C ASP A 114 3.20 1.07 -5.97
N ALA A 115 3.80 -0.03 -5.51
CA ALA A 115 5.10 -0.49 -5.97
C ALA A 115 5.21 -2.02 -6.06
N GLU A 116 6.05 -2.45 -6.99
CA GLU A 116 6.40 -3.85 -7.22
C GLU A 116 7.91 -3.99 -7.47
N MET A 117 8.46 -5.17 -7.19
CA MET A 117 9.86 -5.50 -7.44
C MET A 117 9.96 -6.82 -8.19
N ASP A 118 10.78 -6.85 -9.23
CA ASP A 118 11.10 -8.09 -9.96
C ASP A 118 12.26 -8.88 -9.29
N GLU A 119 12.55 -10.07 -9.82
CA GLU A 119 13.62 -10.93 -9.32
C GLU A 119 15.02 -10.32 -9.46
N GLN A 120 15.21 -9.42 -10.43
CA GLN A 120 16.47 -8.73 -10.66
C GLN A 120 16.66 -7.55 -9.69
N GLY A 121 15.59 -7.15 -9.00
CA GLY A 121 15.56 -6.02 -8.09
C GLY A 121 15.24 -4.70 -8.75
N ASN A 122 14.68 -4.70 -9.96
CA ASN A 122 14.10 -3.49 -10.51
C ASN A 122 12.81 -3.15 -9.77
N VAL A 123 12.65 -1.88 -9.44
CA VAL A 123 11.52 -1.36 -8.70
C VAL A 123 10.58 -0.64 -9.65
N TYR A 124 9.36 -1.13 -9.74
CA TYR A 124 8.27 -0.52 -10.50
C TYR A 124 7.42 0.32 -9.55
N THR A 125 7.20 1.60 -9.85
CA THR A 125 6.33 2.48 -9.07
C THR A 125 5.21 3.03 -9.92
N LEU A 126 4.04 3.20 -9.30
CA LEU A 126 2.85 3.80 -9.90
C LEU A 126 2.53 5.08 -9.16
N GLY A 127 2.65 6.22 -9.85
CA GLY A 127 2.33 7.52 -9.27
C GLY A 127 0.82 7.75 -9.10
N TYR A 128 0.47 8.68 -8.23
CA TYR A 128 -0.89 9.21 -8.10
C TYR A 128 -1.12 10.36 -9.09
N ALA A 129 -2.36 10.54 -9.53
CA ALA A 129 -2.83 11.69 -10.28
C ALA A 129 -4.28 11.97 -9.88
N ASN A 130 -4.68 13.23 -9.90
CA ASN A 130 -6.06 13.61 -9.66
C ASN A 130 -6.42 14.88 -10.42
N VAL A 131 -7.70 14.96 -10.76
CA VAL A 131 -8.33 16.15 -11.28
C VAL A 131 -9.49 16.45 -10.35
N LEU A 132 -9.45 17.63 -9.73
CA LEU A 132 -10.48 18.07 -8.78
C LEU A 132 -10.82 19.51 -9.11
N VAL A 133 -12.09 19.76 -9.42
CA VAL A 133 -12.64 21.09 -9.54
C VAL A 133 -13.84 21.18 -8.60
N ASP A 134 -13.74 22.07 -7.62
CA ASP A 134 -14.78 22.40 -6.67
C ASP A 134 -14.85 23.92 -6.54
N SER A 135 -15.83 24.49 -7.22
CA SER A 135 -16.03 25.93 -7.29
C SER A 135 -16.53 26.54 -5.98
N ILE A 136 -17.09 25.73 -5.07
CA ILE A 136 -17.59 26.21 -3.77
C ILE A 136 -16.41 26.54 -2.86
N VAL A 137 -15.38 25.69 -2.82
CA VAL A 137 -14.16 25.94 -2.02
C VAL A 137 -13.04 26.60 -2.81
N GLY A 138 -13.25 26.87 -4.10
CA GLY A 138 -12.27 27.49 -5.00
C GLY A 138 -11.07 26.60 -5.29
N MET A 139 -11.27 25.27 -5.28
CA MET A 139 -10.23 24.31 -5.64
C MET A 139 -10.31 23.97 -7.11
N GLU A 140 -9.19 24.14 -7.82
CA GLU A 140 -9.04 23.73 -9.22
C GLU A 140 -7.65 23.11 -9.37
N HIS A 141 -7.59 21.78 -9.35
CA HIS A 141 -6.39 20.98 -9.46
C HIS A 141 -6.45 20.12 -10.71
N HIS A 142 -5.57 20.38 -11.67
CA HIS A 142 -5.43 19.61 -12.92
C HIS A 142 -4.11 18.84 -12.92
N ASN A 143 -3.97 17.88 -12.01
CA ASN A 143 -2.82 16.97 -11.94
C ASN A 143 -3.21 15.58 -12.46
N GLY A 144 -3.88 15.54 -13.63
CA GLY A 144 -4.46 14.32 -14.20
C GLY A 144 -3.46 13.36 -14.84
N ILE A 145 -2.19 13.75 -14.96
CA ILE A 145 -1.14 12.94 -15.59
C ILE A 145 -0.25 12.31 -14.52
N SER A 146 -0.07 10.99 -14.56
CA SER A 146 0.96 10.31 -13.76
C SER A 146 1.66 9.22 -14.55
N HIS A 147 2.63 8.58 -13.90
CA HIS A 147 3.60 7.72 -14.56
C HIS A 147 3.77 6.38 -13.86
N VAL A 148 4.06 5.37 -14.67
CA VAL A 148 4.73 4.16 -14.22
C VAL A 148 6.23 4.35 -14.44
N ARG A 149 7.02 4.08 -13.41
CA ARG A 149 8.48 4.16 -13.47
C ARG A 149 9.10 2.81 -13.19
N CYS A 150 10.26 2.53 -13.80
CA CYS A 150 11.16 1.45 -13.44
C CYS A 150 12.48 2.05 -12.99
N ASN A 151 12.87 1.83 -11.74
CA ASN A 151 14.07 2.41 -11.12
C ASN A 151 14.16 3.94 -11.29
N GLY A 152 13.02 4.63 -11.28
CA GLY A 152 12.93 6.08 -11.47
C GLY A 152 12.74 6.55 -12.90
N GLU A 153 13.01 5.70 -13.89
CA GLU A 153 12.80 6.05 -15.31
C GLU A 153 11.35 5.83 -15.71
N ILE A 154 10.73 6.81 -16.37
CA ILE A 154 9.35 6.72 -16.85
C ILE A 154 9.29 5.68 -17.98
N ILE A 155 8.45 4.66 -17.81
CA ILE A 155 8.21 3.60 -18.79
C ILE A 155 6.79 3.61 -19.37
N ALA A 156 5.85 4.23 -18.66
CA ALA A 156 4.50 4.48 -19.15
C ALA A 156 3.90 5.72 -18.49
N THR A 157 2.87 6.28 -19.12
CA THR A 157 2.12 7.45 -18.64
C THR A 157 0.64 7.17 -18.79
N TYR A 158 -0.17 7.65 -17.86
CA TYR A 158 -1.62 7.71 -18.01
C TYR A 158 -2.11 9.14 -17.78
N ASP A 159 -3.23 9.48 -18.41
CA ASP A 159 -3.80 10.82 -18.42
C ASP A 159 -5.31 10.71 -18.20
N LEU A 160 -5.77 11.14 -17.03
CA LEU A 160 -7.16 11.06 -16.62
C LEU A 160 -8.05 12.03 -17.41
N GLU A 161 -7.57 13.23 -17.71
CA GLU A 161 -8.34 14.23 -18.47
C GLU A 161 -8.53 13.78 -19.91
N LYS A 162 -7.49 13.18 -20.51
CA LYS A 162 -7.59 12.58 -21.84
C LYS A 162 -8.54 11.38 -21.87
N ALA A 163 -8.56 10.57 -20.82
CA ALA A 163 -9.36 9.34 -20.77
C ALA A 163 -10.84 9.60 -20.45
N PHE A 164 -11.11 10.51 -19.52
CA PHE A 164 -12.46 10.76 -18.98
C PHE A 164 -13.08 12.06 -19.50
N GLY A 165 -12.25 12.97 -20.03
CA GLY A 165 -12.65 14.33 -20.35
C GLY A 165 -12.77 15.18 -19.08
N THR A 166 -12.53 16.48 -19.23
CA THR A 166 -12.80 17.48 -18.19
C THR A 166 -13.96 18.34 -18.68
N PRO A 167 -15.12 18.31 -18.01
CA PRO A 167 -16.24 19.16 -18.40
C PRO A 167 -15.91 20.63 -18.12
N PRO A 168 -16.49 21.57 -18.90
CA PRO A 168 -16.44 22.98 -18.53
C PRO A 168 -17.15 23.18 -17.19
N VAL A 169 -16.54 23.99 -16.33
CA VAL A 169 -17.07 24.37 -15.01
C VAL A 169 -17.50 25.82 -15.13
N ASP A 170 -18.80 26.03 -15.32
CA ASP A 170 -19.37 27.32 -15.71
C ASP A 170 -20.21 27.96 -14.59
N ASP A 171 -20.58 27.19 -13.56
CA ASP A 171 -21.35 27.64 -12.41
C ASP A 171 -20.57 27.40 -11.08
N PRO A 172 -20.69 28.30 -10.07
CA PRO A 172 -20.03 28.15 -8.77
C PRO A 172 -20.42 26.88 -8.00
N TYR A 173 -21.39 26.13 -8.50
CA TYR A 173 -21.86 24.90 -7.90
C TYR A 173 -21.52 23.64 -8.72
N ASP A 174 -20.83 23.78 -9.84
CA ASP A 174 -20.31 22.65 -10.62
C ASP A 174 -19.14 21.98 -9.87
N HIS A 175 -19.13 20.65 -9.84
CA HIS A 175 -18.03 19.87 -9.26
C HIS A 175 -17.56 18.78 -10.24
N TYR A 176 -16.26 18.56 -10.27
CA TYR A 176 -15.63 17.49 -11.03
C TYR A 176 -14.56 16.81 -10.19
N THR A 177 -14.60 15.49 -10.14
CA THR A 177 -13.57 14.68 -9.49
C THR A 177 -13.20 13.53 -10.41
N CYS A 178 -11.93 13.35 -10.71
CA CYS A 178 -11.39 12.14 -11.31
C CYS A 178 -10.11 11.76 -10.58
N GLN A 179 -10.15 10.69 -9.79
CA GLN A 179 -8.98 10.26 -9.02
C GLN A 179 -8.96 8.74 -8.79
N PRO A 180 -7.77 8.13 -8.69
CA PRO A 180 -7.60 6.77 -8.23
C PRO A 180 -7.97 6.64 -6.74
N LEU A 181 -8.85 5.71 -6.44
CA LEU A 181 -9.06 5.18 -5.09
C LEU A 181 -7.97 4.18 -4.72
N GLU A 182 -7.52 3.41 -5.72
CA GLU A 182 -6.47 2.41 -5.56
C GLU A 182 -5.74 2.16 -6.90
N GLY A 183 -4.50 1.69 -6.83
CA GLY A 183 -3.73 1.28 -8.00
C GLY A 183 -2.89 0.03 -7.76
N ARG A 184 -2.56 -0.67 -8.83
CA ARG A 184 -1.59 -1.78 -8.83
C ARG A 184 -0.68 -1.73 -10.02
N VAL A 185 0.61 -2.04 -9.80
CA VAL A 185 1.61 -2.25 -10.84
C VAL A 185 2.25 -3.63 -10.72
N ASP A 186 2.58 -4.25 -11.85
CA ASP A 186 3.25 -5.55 -11.90
C ASP A 186 4.74 -5.44 -12.27
N GLN A 187 5.42 -6.59 -12.31
CA GLN A 187 6.84 -6.73 -12.61
C GLN A 187 7.21 -6.42 -14.07
N GLN A 188 6.24 -6.09 -14.92
CA GLN A 188 6.46 -5.63 -16.29
C GLN A 188 6.05 -4.15 -16.48
N GLY A 189 5.66 -3.47 -15.41
CA GLY A 189 5.17 -2.09 -15.47
C GLY A 189 3.75 -1.96 -16.04
N ARG A 190 3.00 -3.05 -16.17
CA ARG A 190 1.56 -2.98 -16.46
C ARG A 190 0.85 -2.58 -15.19
N PHE A 191 -0.20 -1.77 -15.32
CA PHE A 191 -0.92 -1.24 -14.18
C PHE A 191 -2.43 -1.35 -14.35
N LYS A 192 -3.14 -1.27 -13.23
CA LYS A 192 -4.59 -1.17 -13.17
C LYS A 192 -4.98 -0.22 -12.04
N LEU A 193 -5.90 0.70 -12.31
CA LEU A 193 -6.42 1.70 -11.37
C LEU A 193 -7.89 1.43 -11.09
N LEU A 194 -8.32 1.63 -9.85
CA LEU A 194 -9.72 1.79 -9.48
C LEU A 194 -9.99 3.28 -9.35
N ILE A 195 -10.82 3.83 -10.22
CA ILE A 195 -11.04 5.27 -10.35
C ILE A 195 -12.43 5.63 -9.79
N TRP A 196 -12.48 6.72 -9.02
CA TRP A 196 -13.70 7.47 -8.73
C TRP A 196 -13.78 8.66 -9.69
N HIS A 197 -14.86 8.69 -10.46
CA HIS A 197 -15.14 9.76 -11.42
C HIS A 197 -16.53 10.34 -11.16
N GLN A 198 -16.59 11.60 -10.75
CA GLN A 198 -17.82 12.31 -10.41
C GLN A 198 -17.91 13.61 -11.19
N VAL A 199 -19.11 13.89 -11.69
CA VAL A 199 -19.48 15.17 -12.31
C VAL A 199 -20.78 15.63 -11.66
N SER A 200 -20.84 16.87 -11.20
CA SER A 200 -22.08 17.52 -10.79
C SER A 200 -22.18 18.88 -11.44
N ARG A 201 -23.38 19.24 -11.87
CA ARG A 201 -23.64 20.53 -12.49
C ARG A 201 -25.02 21.08 -12.20
N LYS A 202 -25.14 22.40 -12.22
CA LYS A 202 -26.41 23.10 -12.10
C LYS A 202 -26.87 23.62 -13.46
N LEU A 203 -28.12 23.31 -13.83
CA LEU A 203 -28.74 23.80 -15.06
C LEU A 203 -29.37 25.18 -14.83
N TRP A 204 -29.61 25.89 -15.94
CA TRP A 204 -30.19 27.24 -15.97
C TRP A 204 -31.58 27.34 -15.32
N ASP A 205 -32.34 26.25 -15.27
CA ASP A 205 -33.67 26.16 -14.66
C ASP A 205 -33.62 25.84 -13.15
N GLY A 206 -32.42 25.76 -12.57
CA GLY A 206 -32.20 25.42 -11.16
C GLY A 206 -32.11 23.91 -10.90
N THR A 207 -32.31 23.07 -11.91
CA THR A 207 -32.15 21.61 -11.81
C THR A 207 -30.69 21.24 -11.60
N TRP A 208 -30.45 20.37 -10.65
CA TRP A 208 -29.15 19.79 -10.34
C TRP A 208 -29.02 18.40 -10.95
N ILE A 209 -27.91 18.14 -11.64
CA ILE A 209 -27.59 16.82 -12.18
C ILE A 209 -26.21 16.41 -11.68
N SER A 210 -26.11 15.20 -11.13
CA SER A 210 -24.82 14.59 -10.84
C SER A 210 -24.75 13.17 -11.39
N SER A 211 -23.58 12.80 -11.87
CA SER A 211 -23.23 11.43 -12.25
C SER A 211 -21.96 11.02 -11.53
N GLU A 212 -21.97 9.81 -10.98
CA GLU A 212 -20.82 9.18 -10.36
C GLU A 212 -20.56 7.85 -11.03
N ARG A 213 -19.29 7.54 -11.27
CA ARG A 213 -18.85 6.29 -11.89
C ARG A 213 -17.66 5.76 -11.13
N HIS A 214 -17.68 4.46 -10.88
CA HIS A 214 -16.51 3.73 -10.43
C HIS A 214 -16.10 2.78 -11.53
N VAL A 215 -14.84 2.89 -11.95
CA VAL A 215 -14.34 2.17 -13.10
C VAL A 215 -12.98 1.57 -12.81
N VAL A 216 -12.65 0.52 -13.53
CA VAL A 216 -11.30 0.01 -13.58
C VAL A 216 -10.64 0.48 -14.87
N PHE A 217 -9.43 1.03 -14.75
CA PHE A 217 -8.70 1.65 -15.86
C PHE A 217 -7.28 1.12 -15.97
N ASP A 218 -6.85 0.70 -17.17
CA ASP A 218 -5.52 0.13 -17.43
C ASP A 218 -4.62 1.05 -18.26
N GLY A 219 -5.01 2.33 -18.42
CA GLY A 219 -4.35 3.29 -19.31
C GLY A 219 -5.03 3.44 -20.67
N THR A 220 -5.85 2.46 -21.08
CA THR A 220 -6.57 2.50 -22.36
C THR A 220 -8.05 2.14 -22.21
N ASN A 221 -8.34 1.03 -21.54
CA ASN A 221 -9.69 0.51 -21.37
C ASN A 221 -10.31 1.05 -20.09
N ILE A 222 -11.56 1.49 -20.19
CA ILE A 222 -12.39 1.91 -19.07
C ILE A 222 -13.47 0.84 -18.90
N GLU A 223 -13.35 0.04 -17.84
CA GLU A 223 -14.31 -1.00 -17.48
C GLU A 223 -15.19 -0.48 -16.34
N PRO A 224 -16.42 -0.04 -16.62
CA PRO A 224 -17.28 0.50 -15.58
C PRO A 224 -17.82 -0.60 -14.70
N TRP A 225 -17.85 -0.34 -13.40
CA TRP A 225 -18.26 -1.28 -12.39
C TRP A 225 -19.56 -0.85 -11.70
N SER A 226 -19.68 0.44 -11.40
CA SER A 226 -20.93 1.07 -10.95
C SER A 226 -21.10 2.45 -11.56
N GLU A 227 -22.36 2.83 -11.80
CA GLU A 227 -22.74 4.15 -12.27
C GLU A 227 -23.97 4.62 -11.49
N GLU A 228 -23.91 5.82 -10.94
CA GLU A 228 -25.03 6.49 -10.30
C GLU A 228 -25.35 7.78 -11.03
N SER A 229 -26.63 8.03 -11.24
CA SER A 229 -27.16 9.29 -11.72
C SER A 229 -28.15 9.84 -10.72
N LYS A 230 -28.01 11.11 -10.37
CA LYS A 230 -28.92 11.81 -9.47
C LYS A 230 -29.34 13.12 -10.14
N THR A 231 -30.62 13.42 -10.05
CA THR A 231 -31.22 14.66 -10.52
C THR A 231 -32.05 15.23 -9.39
N SER A 232 -31.88 16.52 -9.07
CA SER A 232 -32.62 17.21 -8.02
C SER A 232 -33.24 18.47 -8.57
N TRP A 233 -34.54 18.63 -8.43
CA TRP A 233 -35.36 19.75 -8.93
C TRP A 233 -36.60 19.86 -8.06
N GLU A 234 -37.25 21.02 -7.96
CA GLU A 234 -38.53 21.15 -7.26
C GLU A 234 -39.69 20.90 -8.24
N ASP A 235 -40.41 19.78 -8.09
CA ASP A 235 -41.59 19.49 -8.90
C ASP A 235 -42.77 20.37 -8.45
N PRO A 236 -43.34 21.21 -9.33
CA PRO A 236 -44.40 22.14 -8.95
C PRO A 236 -45.75 21.47 -8.64
N VAL A 237 -45.91 20.18 -8.97
CA VAL A 237 -47.15 19.42 -8.78
C VAL A 237 -47.01 18.42 -7.64
N THR A 238 -45.91 17.67 -7.61
CA THR A 238 -45.68 16.61 -6.62
C THR A 238 -44.89 17.10 -5.39
N GLY A 239 -44.19 18.23 -5.50
CA GLY A 239 -43.25 18.71 -4.49
C GLY A 239 -42.01 17.83 -4.34
N GLU A 240 -41.81 16.85 -5.23
CA GLU A 240 -40.61 16.01 -5.24
C GLU A 240 -39.38 16.86 -5.54
N THR A 241 -38.30 16.61 -4.78
CA THR A 241 -37.06 17.39 -4.88
C THR A 241 -35.89 16.62 -5.53
N GLN A 242 -36.06 15.32 -5.79
CA GLN A 242 -34.95 14.44 -6.17
C GLN A 242 -35.40 13.11 -6.80
N ARG A 243 -34.63 12.65 -7.79
CA ARG A 243 -34.59 11.29 -8.31
C ARG A 243 -33.14 10.79 -8.36
N SER A 244 -32.90 9.56 -7.92
CA SER A 244 -31.61 8.89 -8.11
C SER A 244 -31.80 7.51 -8.72
N HIS A 245 -30.80 7.08 -9.47
CA HIS A 245 -30.72 5.76 -10.07
C HIS A 245 -29.28 5.28 -10.03
N THR A 246 -29.05 4.18 -9.31
CA THR A 246 -27.76 3.48 -9.26
C THR A 246 -27.87 2.20 -10.06
N LYS A 247 -26.91 2.00 -10.96
CA LYS A 247 -26.75 0.82 -11.80
C LYS A 247 -25.42 0.14 -11.47
N TRP A 248 -25.52 -1.10 -11.01
CA TRP A 248 -24.36 -1.98 -10.88
C TRP A 248 -24.14 -2.73 -12.19
N ILE A 249 -22.95 -2.61 -12.76
CA ILE A 249 -22.64 -3.16 -14.08
C ILE A 249 -22.04 -4.56 -13.96
N ALA A 250 -21.32 -4.84 -12.86
CA ALA A 250 -20.82 -6.18 -12.54
C ALA A 250 -21.46 -6.74 -11.25
N PRO A 251 -22.77 -7.04 -11.24
CA PRO A 251 -23.48 -7.56 -10.07
C PRO A 251 -23.04 -8.96 -9.65
N ASP A 252 -22.38 -9.68 -10.55
CA ASP A 252 -21.92 -11.06 -10.38
C ASP A 252 -20.46 -11.16 -9.95
N TYR A 253 -19.85 -10.06 -9.49
CA TYR A 253 -18.45 -10.01 -9.13
C TYR A 253 -17.52 -10.29 -10.34
N SER A 254 -17.93 -10.01 -11.57
CA SER A 254 -17.10 -10.32 -12.76
C SER A 254 -15.84 -9.45 -12.91
N VAL A 255 -15.82 -8.24 -12.33
CA VAL A 255 -14.69 -7.30 -12.44
C VAL A 255 -13.56 -7.71 -11.51
N ARG A 256 -12.40 -8.03 -12.10
CA ARG A 256 -11.18 -8.43 -11.39
C ARG A 256 -10.28 -7.23 -11.14
N PHE A 257 -9.85 -7.07 -9.90
CA PHE A 257 -8.80 -6.12 -9.52
C PHE A 257 -7.59 -6.88 -8.97
N PRO A 258 -6.38 -6.67 -9.53
CA PRO A 258 -5.20 -7.43 -9.13
C PRO A 258 -4.79 -7.14 -7.68
N ILE A 259 -4.11 -8.10 -7.06
CA ILE A 259 -3.40 -7.92 -5.79
C ILE A 259 -1.90 -8.08 -6.06
N TYR A 260 -1.40 -9.32 -6.15
CA TYR A 260 -0.06 -9.66 -6.65
C TYR A 260 0.06 -11.18 -6.90
N ASP A 261 1.11 -11.64 -7.59
CA ASP A 261 1.39 -13.06 -7.93
C ASP A 261 0.18 -13.79 -8.55
N GLY A 262 -0.56 -13.09 -9.40
CA GLY A 262 -1.75 -13.60 -10.09
C GLY A 262 -3.02 -13.67 -9.21
N MET A 263 -2.93 -13.30 -7.93
CA MET A 263 -4.11 -13.15 -7.07
C MET A 263 -4.88 -11.90 -7.43
N TYR A 264 -6.19 -11.96 -7.24
CA TYR A 264 -7.08 -10.84 -7.51
C TYR A 264 -8.26 -10.86 -6.54
N MET A 265 -8.81 -9.67 -6.29
CA MET A 265 -10.12 -9.53 -5.68
C MET A 265 -11.19 -9.32 -6.75
N LEU A 266 -12.41 -9.78 -6.48
CA LEU A 266 -13.55 -9.40 -7.29
C LEU A 266 -14.29 -8.24 -6.65
N LEU A 267 -14.57 -7.21 -7.45
CA LEU A 267 -15.19 -6.00 -6.93
C LEU A 267 -16.68 -6.24 -6.61
N PRO A 268 -17.10 -6.07 -5.34
CA PRO A 268 -18.42 -6.45 -4.87
C PRO A 268 -19.49 -5.41 -5.21
N SER A 269 -20.55 -5.77 -5.92
CA SER A 269 -21.63 -4.85 -6.31
C SER A 269 -22.48 -4.31 -5.13
N ASP A 270 -21.88 -3.49 -4.28
CA ASP A 270 -22.40 -3.01 -3.00
C ASP A 270 -21.89 -1.59 -2.73
N GLY A 271 -22.81 -0.67 -2.40
CA GLY A 271 -22.48 0.73 -2.06
C GLY A 271 -21.58 0.85 -0.84
N ASN A 272 -21.58 -0.15 0.06
CA ASN A 272 -20.69 -0.17 1.22
C ASN A 272 -19.20 -0.30 0.84
N PHE A 273 -18.89 -0.92 -0.31
CA PHE A 273 -17.51 -0.99 -0.79
C PHE A 273 -17.02 0.38 -1.25
N MET A 274 -17.92 1.23 -1.71
CA MET A 274 -17.58 2.62 -2.05
C MET A 274 -17.39 3.50 -0.83
N GLY A 275 -18.13 3.21 0.24
CA GLY A 275 -17.98 3.94 1.50
C GLY A 275 -16.71 3.56 2.25
N GLY A 276 -16.15 4.51 3.00
CA GLY A 276 -14.98 4.26 3.89
C GLY A 276 -15.26 3.38 5.11
N SER A 277 -16.39 2.66 5.14
CA SER A 277 -16.87 1.89 6.29
C SER A 277 -16.22 0.51 6.45
N GLY A 278 -15.57 0.00 5.40
CA GLY A 278 -14.89 -1.31 5.40
C GLY A 278 -15.83 -2.51 5.56
N LYS A 279 -17.16 -2.34 5.47
CA LYS A 279 -18.15 -3.40 5.76
C LYS A 279 -18.45 -4.35 4.59
N CYS A 280 -17.68 -4.29 3.50
CA CYS A 280 -17.99 -5.07 2.30
C CYS A 280 -17.14 -6.32 2.19
N SER A 281 -17.78 -7.48 2.30
CA SER A 281 -17.14 -8.79 2.21
C SER A 281 -16.68 -9.09 0.78
N THR A 282 -15.40 -8.90 0.55
CA THR A 282 -14.75 -8.96 -0.76
C THR A 282 -14.04 -10.31 -0.94
N PRO A 283 -14.40 -11.09 -1.97
CA PRO A 283 -13.78 -12.38 -2.22
C PRO A 283 -12.42 -12.22 -2.92
N ILE A 284 -11.43 -12.98 -2.45
CA ILE A 284 -10.08 -13.01 -3.00
C ILE A 284 -9.80 -14.40 -3.57
N TYR A 285 -9.25 -14.41 -4.78
CA TYR A 285 -8.91 -15.61 -5.53
C TYR A 285 -7.41 -15.70 -5.78
N ASN A 286 -6.90 -16.92 -5.86
CA ASN A 286 -5.54 -17.18 -6.32
C ASN A 286 -5.43 -17.19 -7.86
N ALA A 287 -4.21 -17.35 -8.36
CA ALA A 287 -3.93 -17.42 -9.80
C ALA A 287 -4.62 -18.60 -10.52
N GLN A 288 -5.06 -19.62 -9.77
CA GLN A 288 -5.79 -20.79 -10.27
C GLN A 288 -7.31 -20.57 -10.30
N ASN A 289 -7.80 -19.38 -9.93
CA ASN A 289 -9.21 -19.03 -9.77
C ASN A 289 -9.90 -19.80 -8.62
N GLU A 290 -9.14 -20.22 -7.61
CA GLU A 290 -9.70 -20.80 -6.38
C GLU A 290 -9.94 -19.68 -5.36
N LEU A 291 -11.12 -19.68 -4.74
CA LEU A 291 -11.44 -18.74 -3.65
C LEU A 291 -10.56 -19.09 -2.44
N ILE A 292 -9.72 -18.15 -2.01
CA ILE A 292 -8.82 -18.37 -0.86
C ILE A 292 -9.32 -17.73 0.43
N MET A 293 -10.07 -16.62 0.36
CA MET A 293 -10.67 -15.96 1.52
C MET A 293 -11.75 -14.96 1.10
N LYS A 294 -12.52 -14.51 2.09
CA LYS A 294 -13.34 -13.29 2.02
C LYS A 294 -12.90 -12.36 3.14
N ILE A 295 -12.68 -11.09 2.83
CA ILE A 295 -12.27 -10.08 3.80
C ILE A 295 -13.17 -8.86 3.67
N ASP A 296 -13.46 -8.21 4.79
CA ASP A 296 -14.25 -6.99 4.80
C ASP A 296 -13.31 -5.80 4.49
N THR A 297 -13.52 -5.16 3.34
CA THR A 297 -12.70 -4.02 2.86
C THR A 297 -13.55 -3.04 2.04
N HIS A 298 -12.91 -2.06 1.41
CA HIS A 298 -13.51 -0.99 0.60
C HIS A 298 -12.59 -0.63 -0.58
N ALA A 299 -13.08 0.21 -1.50
CA ALA A 299 -12.40 0.59 -2.74
C ALA A 299 -11.04 1.28 -2.56
N GLY A 300 -10.81 1.98 -1.45
CA GLY A 300 -9.51 2.55 -1.09
C GLY A 300 -8.69 1.67 -0.14
N GLY A 301 -9.23 0.51 0.25
CA GLY A 301 -8.68 -0.35 1.28
C GLY A 301 -7.56 -1.23 0.73
N ARG A 302 -6.33 -0.71 0.64
CA ARG A 302 -5.20 -1.38 0.00
C ARG A 302 -4.95 -2.79 0.54
N VAL A 303 -5.25 -3.85 -0.22
CA VAL A 303 -5.07 -5.24 0.20
C VAL A 303 -3.79 -5.87 -0.35
N ASN A 304 -2.98 -6.45 0.53
CA ASN A 304 -1.87 -7.35 0.23
C ASN A 304 -2.02 -8.66 0.99
N VAL A 305 -1.77 -9.79 0.33
CA VAL A 305 -1.88 -11.13 0.93
C VAL A 305 -0.48 -11.78 0.99
N CYS A 306 -0.22 -12.82 1.77
CA CYS A 306 1.01 -13.63 1.66
C CYS A 306 0.75 -15.05 2.16
N PRO A 307 0.88 -16.08 1.30
CA PRO A 307 0.69 -17.45 1.74
C PRO A 307 1.75 -17.86 2.77
N LEU A 308 1.28 -18.34 3.92
CA LEU A 308 2.12 -18.87 4.99
C LEU A 308 2.23 -20.40 4.93
N GLY A 309 1.19 -21.05 4.41
CA GLY A 309 1.04 -22.49 4.29
C GLY A 309 -0.36 -22.80 3.76
N LYS A 310 -0.83 -24.04 3.96
CA LYS A 310 -2.20 -24.41 3.61
C LYS A 310 -3.19 -23.55 4.40
N GLU A 311 -4.09 -22.87 3.70
CA GLU A 311 -5.22 -22.11 4.27
C GLU A 311 -4.80 -21.08 5.35
N LYS A 312 -3.57 -20.56 5.23
CA LYS A 312 -3.02 -19.59 6.19
C LYS A 312 -2.29 -18.49 5.45
N TYR A 313 -2.63 -17.24 5.76
CA TYR A 313 -2.10 -16.08 5.04
C TYR A 313 -1.78 -14.94 6.00
N LEU A 314 -0.76 -14.15 5.69
CA LEU A 314 -0.71 -12.77 6.18
C LEU A 314 -1.54 -11.90 5.26
N VAL A 315 -2.24 -10.93 5.84
CA VAL A 315 -3.03 -9.97 5.08
C VAL A 315 -2.73 -8.58 5.62
N SER A 316 -2.24 -7.68 4.77
CA SER A 316 -2.09 -6.26 5.09
C SER A 316 -3.22 -5.51 4.38
N MET A 317 -4.02 -4.77 5.14
CA MET A 317 -5.14 -4.01 4.60
C MET A 317 -5.34 -2.68 5.31
N VAL A 318 -5.84 -1.66 4.60
CA VAL A 318 -6.25 -0.40 5.23
C VAL A 318 -7.71 -0.55 5.69
N PRO A 319 -8.00 -0.51 7.00
CA PRO A 319 -9.33 -0.79 7.53
C PRO A 319 -10.35 0.34 7.29
N SER A 320 -9.89 1.58 7.12
CA SER A 320 -10.74 2.73 6.79
C SER A 320 -9.91 3.87 6.20
N SER A 321 -10.38 4.46 5.10
CA SER A 321 -9.77 5.63 4.45
C SER A 321 -10.61 6.89 4.72
N ILE A 322 -10.76 7.26 5.98
CA ILE A 322 -11.21 8.63 6.30
C ILE A 322 -9.94 9.50 6.31
N LEU A 323 -9.68 10.13 5.16
CA LEU A 323 -8.75 11.25 4.98
C LEU A 323 -7.32 11.01 5.50
N GLY A 324 -6.46 10.47 4.63
CA GLY A 324 -5.00 10.68 4.71
C GLY A 324 -4.20 9.75 5.63
N ASN A 325 -4.81 8.72 6.22
CA ASN A 325 -4.06 7.72 7.00
C ASN A 325 -3.86 6.43 6.17
N GLU A 326 -2.78 6.39 5.39
CA GLU A 326 -2.50 5.29 4.45
C GLU A 326 -1.96 4.01 5.09
N THR A 327 -1.70 4.01 6.39
CA THR A 327 -0.97 2.90 7.01
C THR A 327 -1.87 1.67 7.14
N SER A 328 -1.38 0.54 6.65
CA SER A 328 -2.14 -0.70 6.67
C SER A 328 -2.04 -1.38 8.03
N GLU A 329 -3.04 -2.16 8.40
CA GLU A 329 -2.95 -3.10 9.51
C GLU A 329 -2.59 -4.48 8.97
N LEU A 330 -1.68 -5.18 9.66
CA LEU A 330 -1.28 -6.55 9.33
C LEU A 330 -2.06 -7.54 10.19
N TYR A 331 -2.67 -8.51 9.53
CA TYR A 331 -3.47 -9.58 10.10
C TYR A 331 -2.90 -10.95 9.75
N LEU A 332 -3.16 -11.92 10.63
CA LEU A 332 -3.10 -13.33 10.32
C LEU A 332 -4.50 -13.80 9.92
N TRP A 333 -4.65 -14.35 8.71
CA TRP A 333 -5.84 -15.07 8.30
C TRP A 333 -5.62 -16.58 8.48
N GLU A 334 -6.46 -17.21 9.30
CA GLU A 334 -6.45 -18.65 9.57
C GLU A 334 -7.88 -19.06 9.96
N ASP A 335 -8.35 -20.20 9.43
CA ASP A 335 -9.67 -20.78 9.72
C ASP A 335 -10.85 -19.79 9.57
N GLY A 336 -10.77 -18.92 8.54
CA GLY A 336 -11.81 -17.93 8.25
C GLY A 336 -11.83 -16.72 9.18
N GLN A 337 -10.82 -16.55 10.04
CA GLN A 337 -10.73 -15.44 10.98
C GLN A 337 -9.50 -14.57 10.71
N LEU A 338 -9.65 -13.25 10.87
CA LEU A 338 -8.56 -12.30 10.88
C LEU A 338 -8.15 -11.98 12.32
N THR A 339 -6.89 -12.22 12.65
CA THR A 339 -6.29 -11.83 13.94
C THR A 339 -5.29 -10.70 13.69
N LEU A 340 -5.53 -9.52 14.28
CA LEU A 340 -4.60 -8.39 14.16
C LEU A 340 -3.24 -8.75 14.77
N LEU A 341 -2.16 -8.52 14.02
CA LEU A 341 -0.77 -8.73 14.45
C LEU A 341 -0.03 -7.43 14.71
N MET A 342 -0.24 -6.41 13.87
CA MET A 342 0.54 -5.18 13.87
C MET A 342 -0.26 -4.06 13.20
N LYS A 343 -0.15 -2.84 13.74
CA LYS A 343 -0.68 -1.61 13.12
C LYS A 343 0.45 -0.83 12.49
N GLY A 344 0.14 0.03 11.52
CA GLY A 344 1.16 0.87 10.90
C GLY A 344 2.08 0.13 9.93
N CYS A 345 1.60 -0.93 9.29
CA CYS A 345 2.36 -1.69 8.29
C CYS A 345 2.55 -0.87 7.01
N LEU A 346 3.80 -0.75 6.60
CA LEU A 346 4.26 0.07 5.47
C LEU A 346 4.76 -0.78 4.29
N ASN A 347 4.32 -2.03 4.22
CA ASN A 347 4.66 -2.92 3.11
C ASN A 347 3.73 -2.68 1.91
N ARG A 348 4.30 -2.38 0.74
CA ARG A 348 3.57 -2.39 -0.55
C ARG A 348 3.33 -3.80 -1.08
N ARG A 349 4.18 -4.74 -0.68
CA ARG A 349 4.04 -6.18 -0.94
C ARG A 349 4.40 -6.96 0.31
N LEU A 350 3.70 -8.07 0.54
CA LEU A 350 4.06 -9.06 1.55
C LEU A 350 4.64 -10.28 0.85
N ARG A 351 5.97 -10.41 0.83
CA ARG A 351 6.64 -11.56 0.24
C ARG A 351 7.60 -12.25 1.19
N ARG A 352 7.57 -13.58 1.19
CA ARG A 352 8.54 -14.40 1.90
C ARG A 352 9.90 -14.29 1.23
N MET A 353 10.93 -14.07 2.03
CA MET A 353 12.32 -14.15 1.62
C MET A 353 12.93 -15.46 2.14
N SER A 354 13.70 -16.12 1.28
CA SER A 354 14.39 -17.38 1.56
C SER A 354 15.71 -17.22 2.31
N ASN A 355 16.13 -15.98 2.60
CA ASN A 355 17.20 -15.68 3.54
C ASN A 355 17.17 -14.22 4.00
N LEU A 356 16.69 -13.97 5.22
CA LEU A 356 16.62 -12.61 5.75
C LEU A 356 18.01 -12.05 6.15
N ASN A 357 19.04 -12.89 6.27
CA ASN A 357 20.40 -12.42 6.59
C ASN A 357 21.17 -11.85 5.38
N LYS A 358 20.58 -11.98 4.19
CA LYS A 358 21.13 -11.58 2.89
C LYS A 358 20.38 -10.43 2.25
N TRP A 359 19.58 -9.65 2.98
CA TRP A 359 18.88 -8.51 2.37
C TRP A 359 19.88 -7.62 1.64
N LYS A 360 19.77 -7.58 0.32
CA LYS A 360 20.50 -6.64 -0.51
C LYS A 360 19.55 -5.50 -0.81
N LYS A 361 19.91 -4.28 -0.40
CA LYS A 361 19.20 -3.10 -0.84
C LYS A 361 19.32 -3.07 -2.37
N ALA A 362 18.21 -3.31 -3.06
CA ALA A 362 18.10 -2.92 -4.45
C ALA A 362 18.07 -1.39 -4.47
N GLY A 363 18.49 -0.77 -5.59
CA GLY A 363 18.33 0.68 -5.74
C GLY A 363 16.94 1.13 -5.30
N GLY A 364 16.89 2.28 -4.66
CA GLY A 364 15.67 2.97 -4.23
C GLY A 364 16.01 4.44 -4.24
N LEU A 365 15.16 5.24 -4.90
CA LEU A 365 15.27 6.70 -4.91
C LEU A 365 15.07 7.26 -3.50
#